data_AF-A0A937LLP0-F1
#
_entry.id   AF-A0A937LLP0-F1
#
_cell.length_a   1.000
_cell.length_b   1.000
_cell.length_c   1.000
_cell.angle_alpha   90.00
_cell.angle_beta   90.00
_cell.angle_gamma   90.00
#
_symmetry.space_group_name_H-M   'P 1'
#
loop_
_entity.id
_entity.type
_entity.pdbx_description
1 polymer ?
#
loop_
_entity_poly.entity_id
_entity_poly.type
_entity_poly.pdbx_seq_one_letter_code
_entity_poly.pdbx_strand_id
1 'polypeptide(L)'
;MSREITYDTAADAEVIKGHPEEVSEAVIKSSEPAIEAQLGCHSGGTMKTAAENNQNSEILEKYAEDYPMGPHDKPQSMCPAFGSLRVGLRMRRVATVLSGSACCVYGLTFVSHFYGARRSVGYVPFNSETLVTGKLFEDI
;
A
#
# COMPACT_ATOMS: atom_id res chain seq x y z
N MET A 1 -1.71 -22.82 33.44
CA MET A 1 -2.29 -22.60 32.10
C MET A 1 -3.48 -21.67 32.27
N SER A 2 -3.28 -20.38 31.99
CA SER A 2 -4.33 -19.37 32.07
C SER A 2 -5.33 -19.58 30.93
N ARG A 3 -6.61 -19.72 31.27
CA ARG A 3 -7.72 -19.81 30.31
C ARG A 3 -7.77 -18.49 29.53
N GLU A 4 -7.77 -18.57 28.20
CA GLU A 4 -7.96 -17.41 27.33
C GLU A 4 -9.31 -16.75 27.64
N ILE A 5 -9.30 -15.43 27.83
CA ILE A 5 -10.50 -14.64 28.11
C ILE A 5 -10.99 -14.11 26.77
N THR A 6 -12.12 -14.60 26.31
CA THR A 6 -12.81 -14.11 25.11
C THR A 6 -13.70 -12.93 25.49
N TYR A 7 -13.56 -11.81 24.78
CA TYR A 7 -14.27 -10.56 25.07
C TYR A 7 -15.50 -10.33 24.19
N ASP A 8 -15.59 -11.04 23.06
CA ASP A 8 -16.72 -11.01 22.13
C ASP A 8 -16.86 -12.35 21.38
N THR A 9 -17.86 -12.43 20.51
CA THR A 9 -18.14 -13.58 19.65
C THR A 9 -17.47 -13.46 18.28
N ALA A 10 -16.48 -12.57 18.10
CA ALA A 10 -15.85 -12.39 16.79
C ALA A 10 -15.10 -13.65 16.34
N ALA A 11 -14.59 -14.44 17.29
CA ALA A 11 -13.96 -15.73 17.02
C ALA A 11 -14.94 -16.80 16.48
N ASP A 12 -16.24 -16.62 16.72
CA ASP A 12 -17.29 -17.54 16.27
C ASP A 12 -17.87 -17.15 14.89
N ALA A 13 -17.40 -16.06 14.29
CA ALA A 13 -17.90 -15.60 13.00
C ALA A 13 -17.62 -16.64 11.90
N GLU A 14 -18.67 -17.04 11.17
CA GLU A 14 -18.53 -17.93 10.02
C GLU A 14 -17.69 -17.24 8.93
N VAL A 15 -16.46 -17.69 8.77
CA VAL A 15 -15.57 -17.25 7.69
C VAL A 15 -15.84 -18.11 6.46
N ILE A 16 -16.13 -17.47 5.33
CA ILE A 16 -16.22 -18.14 4.03
C ILE A 16 -14.81 -18.64 3.68
N LYS A 17 -14.54 -19.92 3.92
CA LYS A 17 -13.31 -20.58 3.46
C LYS A 17 -13.51 -20.97 1.99
N GLY A 18 -12.62 -20.51 1.10
CA GLY A 18 -12.63 -20.90 -0.30
C GLY A 18 -12.59 -22.43 -0.45
N HIS A 19 -13.26 -22.98 -1.46
CA HIS A 19 -13.30 -24.42 -1.67
C HIS A 19 -11.92 -24.89 -2.15
N PRO A 20 -11.17 -25.70 -1.37
CA PRO A 20 -10.05 -26.40 -1.95
C PRO A 20 -10.63 -27.42 -2.93
N GLU A 21 -10.16 -27.44 -4.18
CA GLU A 21 -10.44 -28.57 -5.05
C GLU A 21 -10.06 -29.87 -4.32
N GLU A 22 -10.86 -30.92 -4.53
CA GLU A 22 -10.53 -32.28 -4.14
C GLU A 22 -9.22 -32.66 -4.82
N VAL A 23 -8.11 -32.49 -4.10
CA VAL A 23 -6.82 -33.03 -4.47
C VAL A 23 -6.99 -34.53 -4.57
N SER A 24 -7.08 -35.03 -5.80
CA SER A 24 -7.10 -36.46 -6.11
C SER A 24 -6.01 -37.16 -5.29
N GLU A 25 -6.44 -38.13 -4.48
CA GLU A 25 -5.61 -38.86 -3.53
C GLU A 25 -4.37 -39.48 -4.19
N ALA A 26 -3.21 -38.87 -4.01
CA ALA A 26 -1.93 -39.57 -3.99
C ALA A 26 -0.84 -38.68 -3.39
N VAL A 27 -0.28 -39.13 -2.25
CA VAL A 27 1.11 -38.92 -1.81
C VAL A 27 1.38 -37.65 -0.96
N ILE A 28 1.10 -37.71 0.35
CA ILE A 28 2.07 -37.90 1.47
C ILE A 28 1.44 -37.53 2.83
N LYS A 29 1.50 -38.49 3.75
CA LYS A 29 1.21 -38.35 5.19
C LYS A 29 2.21 -37.40 5.88
N SER A 30 1.70 -36.48 6.69
CA SER A 30 2.32 -36.13 7.97
C SER A 30 1.26 -35.69 8.99
N SER A 31 1.48 -36.11 10.23
CA SER A 31 0.57 -36.18 11.37
C SER A 31 0.55 -34.90 12.24
N GLU A 32 -0.67 -34.50 12.64
CA GLU A 32 -1.05 -33.68 13.80
C GLU A 32 -0.64 -32.18 13.86
N PRO A 33 -1.41 -31.34 14.61
CA PRO A 33 -2.04 -30.15 14.07
C PRO A 33 -1.17 -28.90 14.22
N ALA A 34 -0.84 -28.27 13.11
CA ALA A 34 -0.27 -26.93 13.11
C ALA A 34 -1.41 -25.91 13.03
N ILE A 35 -1.64 -25.26 14.17
CA ILE A 35 -2.37 -24.00 14.36
C ILE A 35 -2.34 -23.19 13.07
N GLU A 36 -3.52 -22.92 12.50
CA GLU A 36 -3.74 -22.11 11.31
C GLU A 36 -2.96 -20.79 11.48
N ALA A 37 -1.78 -20.72 10.86
CA ALA A 37 -0.99 -19.52 10.79
C ALA A 37 -1.78 -18.53 9.94
N GLN A 38 -2.55 -17.70 10.63
CA GLN A 38 -2.99 -16.36 10.27
C GLN A 38 -2.18 -15.86 9.06
N LEU A 39 -2.73 -16.05 7.85
CA LEU A 39 -2.10 -15.66 6.59
C LEU A 39 -2.16 -14.12 6.51
N GLY A 40 -1.25 -13.47 7.23
CA GLY A 40 -0.91 -12.07 7.00
C GLY A 40 -0.09 -11.93 5.71
N CYS A 41 0.20 -10.69 5.34
CA CYS A 41 0.93 -10.27 4.13
C CYS A 41 2.39 -10.81 3.97
N HIS A 42 2.73 -11.91 4.64
CA HIS A 42 4.00 -12.64 4.54
C HIS A 42 3.90 -13.97 3.78
N SER A 43 2.69 -14.42 3.40
CA SER A 43 2.55 -15.58 2.50
C SER A 43 2.93 -15.14 1.08
N GLY A 44 4.14 -15.48 0.63
CA GLY A 44 4.68 -15.09 -0.68
C GLY A 44 3.88 -15.63 -1.89
N GLY A 45 4.51 -16.49 -2.69
CA GLY A 45 4.02 -16.91 -4.02
C GLY A 45 2.66 -17.63 -4.08
N THR A 46 2.04 -17.92 -2.94
CA THR A 46 0.72 -18.57 -2.83
C THR A 46 -0.46 -17.60 -2.99
N MET A 47 -0.21 -16.29 -3.07
CA MET A 47 -1.27 -15.28 -3.24
C MET A 47 -1.97 -15.38 -4.60
N LYS A 48 -1.26 -15.77 -5.66
CA LYS A 48 -1.86 -15.91 -7.00
C LYS A 48 -2.82 -17.09 -7.07
N THR A 49 -2.39 -18.26 -6.59
CA THR A 49 -3.22 -19.46 -6.52
C THR A 49 -4.43 -19.27 -5.60
N ALA A 50 -4.27 -18.51 -4.50
CA ALA A 50 -5.40 -18.16 -3.64
C ALA A 50 -6.37 -17.17 -4.32
N ALA A 51 -5.86 -16.20 -5.10
CA ALA A 51 -6.67 -15.24 -5.86
C ALA A 51 -7.51 -15.93 -6.95
N GLU A 52 -6.91 -16.88 -7.68
CA GLU A 52 -7.58 -17.69 -8.71
C GLU A 52 -8.69 -18.58 -8.12
N ASN A 53 -8.49 -19.11 -6.91
CA ASN A 53 -9.48 -19.96 -6.22
C ASN A 53 -10.57 -19.18 -5.45
N ASN A 54 -10.61 -17.85 -5.56
CA ASN A 54 -11.67 -17.04 -4.95
C ASN A 54 -12.91 -16.98 -5.84
N GLN A 55 -14.09 -16.83 -5.22
CA GLN A 55 -15.37 -16.60 -5.92
C GLN A 55 -15.39 -15.32 -6.78
N ASN A 56 -14.39 -14.44 -6.60
CA ASN A 56 -14.22 -13.19 -7.34
C ASN A 56 -13.18 -13.30 -8.46
N SER A 57 -12.74 -14.51 -8.85
CA SER A 57 -11.72 -14.74 -9.87
C SER A 57 -12.02 -14.01 -11.19
N GLU A 58 -13.27 -14.09 -11.66
CA GLU A 58 -13.73 -13.40 -12.89
C GLU A 58 -13.58 -11.85 -12.80
N ILE A 59 -13.88 -11.27 -11.63
CA ILE A 59 -13.72 -9.83 -11.40
C ILE A 59 -12.24 -9.45 -11.33
N LEU A 60 -11.41 -10.30 -10.70
CA LEU A 60 -9.97 -10.09 -10.60
C LEU A 60 -9.27 -10.21 -11.97
N GLU A 61 -9.71 -11.11 -12.84
CA GLU A 61 -9.26 -11.21 -14.23
C GLU A 61 -9.57 -9.94 -15.02
N LYS A 62 -10.80 -9.45 -14.90
CA LYS A 62 -11.21 -8.18 -15.52
C LYS A 62 -10.36 -7.01 -15.02
N TYR A 63 -10.07 -6.94 -13.73
CA TYR A 63 -9.17 -5.90 -13.19
C TYR A 63 -7.73 -6.05 -13.70
N ALA A 64 -7.22 -7.26 -13.91
CA ALA A 64 -5.89 -7.45 -14.48
C ALA A 64 -5.82 -7.00 -15.96
N GLU A 65 -6.90 -7.17 -16.72
CA GLU A 65 -7.03 -6.67 -18.09
C GLU A 65 -7.15 -5.14 -18.13
N ASP A 66 -7.99 -4.56 -17.26
CA ASP A 66 -8.23 -3.11 -17.18
C ASP A 66 -7.02 -2.34 -16.63
N TYR A 67 -6.24 -2.96 -15.74
CA TYR A 67 -5.08 -2.38 -15.08
C TYR A 67 -3.82 -3.20 -15.37
N PRO A 68 -3.28 -3.14 -16.61
CA PRO A 68 -2.11 -3.90 -16.97
C PRO A 68 -0.93 -3.46 -16.10
N MET A 69 -0.41 -4.43 -15.35
CA MET A 69 0.81 -4.31 -14.56
C MET A 69 1.99 -4.00 -15.49
N GLY A 70 2.38 -2.72 -15.53
CA GLY A 70 3.52 -2.26 -16.30
C GLY A 70 4.85 -2.64 -15.63
N PRO A 71 5.99 -2.35 -16.26
CA PRO A 71 7.34 -2.61 -15.71
C PRO A 71 7.66 -1.92 -14.36
N HIS A 72 6.67 -1.24 -13.76
CA HIS A 72 6.78 -0.29 -12.68
C HIS A 72 6.10 -0.74 -11.37
N ASP A 73 5.62 -1.98 -11.25
CA ASP A 73 5.03 -2.51 -10.01
C ASP A 73 5.98 -2.54 -8.80
N LYS A 74 7.26 -2.29 -9.06
CA LYS A 74 8.21 -1.87 -8.03
C LYS A 74 8.84 -0.56 -8.52
N PRO A 75 8.37 0.62 -8.08
CA PRO A 75 9.02 1.86 -8.44
C PRO A 75 10.47 1.79 -7.94
N GLN A 76 11.40 1.60 -8.87
CA GLN A 76 12.85 1.60 -8.59
C GLN A 76 13.34 3.02 -8.24
N SER A 77 12.50 4.03 -8.49
CA SER A 77 12.81 5.44 -8.32
C SER A 77 11.69 6.16 -7.56
N MET A 78 12.10 7.16 -6.78
CA MET A 78 11.19 8.13 -6.17
C MET A 78 10.67 9.11 -7.22
N CYS A 79 9.59 9.83 -6.91
CA CYS A 79 9.05 10.84 -7.80
C CYS A 79 10.05 12.00 -8.04
N PRO A 80 10.00 12.68 -9.20
CA PRO A 80 10.94 13.76 -9.54
C PRO A 80 10.97 14.92 -8.51
N ALA A 81 9.84 15.17 -7.84
CA ALA A 81 9.73 16.18 -6.79
C ALA A 81 10.66 15.91 -5.61
N PHE A 82 10.95 14.64 -5.30
CA PHE A 82 11.92 14.30 -4.27
C PHE A 82 13.33 14.75 -4.65
N GLY A 83 13.71 14.55 -5.92
CA GLY A 83 14.99 14.99 -6.45
C GLY A 83 15.15 16.52 -6.40
N SER A 84 14.14 17.27 -6.86
CA SER A 84 14.17 18.73 -6.84
C SER A 84 14.20 19.29 -5.42
N LEU A 85 13.42 18.71 -4.49
CA LEU A 85 13.42 19.10 -3.09
C LEU A 85 14.80 18.89 -2.43
N ARG A 86 15.45 17.75 -2.69
CA ARG A 86 16.79 17.45 -2.17
C ARG A 86 17.84 18.49 -2.61
N VAL A 87 17.74 18.96 -3.84
CA VAL A 87 18.63 20.01 -4.37
C VAL A 87 18.27 21.37 -3.76
N GLY A 88 16.99 21.76 -3.78
CA GLY A 88 16.52 23.04 -3.27
C GLY A 88 16.86 23.27 -1.80
N LEU A 89 16.76 22.24 -0.96
CA LEU A 89 17.08 22.34 0.47
C LEU A 89 18.58 22.51 0.76
N ARG A 90 19.46 22.23 -0.21
CA ARG A 90 20.93 22.43 -0.10
C ARG A 90 21.38 23.80 -0.61
N MET A 91 20.59 24.45 -1.47
CA MET A 91 20.90 25.78 -1.98
C MET A 91 20.77 26.83 -0.87
N ARG A 92 21.69 27.80 -0.76
CA ARG A 92 21.55 28.93 0.19
C ARG A 92 20.61 29.99 -0.38
N ARG A 93 19.83 30.65 0.50
CA ARG A 93 18.91 31.75 0.14
C ARG A 93 17.78 31.37 -0.82
N VAL A 94 17.30 30.13 -0.75
CA VAL A 94 16.13 29.64 -1.50
C VAL A 94 15.05 29.22 -0.51
N ALA A 95 13.82 29.68 -0.70
CA ALA A 95 12.64 29.20 -0.01
C ALA A 95 11.99 28.09 -0.86
N THR A 96 11.92 26.87 -0.33
CA THR A 96 11.28 25.74 -1.01
C THR A 96 9.81 25.67 -0.62
N VAL A 97 8.92 25.80 -1.60
CA VAL A 97 7.46 25.70 -1.42
C VAL A 97 6.95 24.51 -2.24
N LEU A 98 6.22 23.60 -1.59
CA LEU A 98 5.58 22.46 -2.22
C LEU A 98 4.11 22.77 -2.51
N SER A 99 3.75 22.67 -3.78
CA SER A 99 2.35 22.62 -4.24
C SER A 99 1.97 21.16 -4.45
N GLY A 100 1.05 20.65 -3.65
CA GLY A 100 0.62 19.26 -3.77
C GLY A 100 -0.41 18.86 -2.73
N SER A 101 -0.89 17.61 -2.79
CA SER A 101 -1.78 17.09 -1.76
C SER A 101 -1.01 16.83 -0.46
N ALA A 102 -1.74 16.80 0.65
CA ALA A 102 -1.17 16.57 1.97
C ALA A 102 -0.34 15.28 2.04
N CYS A 103 -0.74 14.21 1.35
CA CYS A 103 -0.01 12.95 1.32
C CYS A 103 1.34 13.05 0.60
N CYS A 104 1.43 13.80 -0.51
CA CYS A 104 2.69 14.05 -1.20
C CYS A 104 3.66 14.84 -0.32
N VAL A 105 3.16 15.90 0.33
CA VAL A 105 3.99 16.76 1.18
C VAL A 105 4.48 16.03 2.42
N TYR A 106 3.63 15.23 3.06
CA TYR A 106 4.05 14.40 4.18
C TYR A 106 5.15 13.40 3.76
N GLY A 107 4.96 12.67 2.67
CA GLY A 107 5.97 11.71 2.19
C GLY A 107 7.28 12.39 1.82
N LEU A 108 7.23 13.50 1.08
CA LEU A 108 8.42 14.24 0.67
C LEU A 108 9.16 14.86 1.84
N THR A 109 8.44 15.45 2.81
CA THR A 109 9.05 16.05 3.99
C THR A 109 9.70 14.99 4.87
N PHE A 110 9.02 13.86 5.12
CA PHE A 110 9.56 12.74 5.88
C PHE A 110 10.89 12.23 5.30
N VAL A 111 10.90 11.90 4.00
CA VAL A 111 12.09 11.37 3.34
C VAL A 111 13.19 12.44 3.28
N SER A 112 12.85 13.69 2.96
CA SER A 112 13.86 14.77 2.91
C SER A 112 14.52 15.03 4.26
N HIS A 113 13.78 14.88 5.36
CA HIS A 113 14.32 15.01 6.71
C HIS A 113 15.30 13.87 7.03
N PHE A 114 14.95 12.64 6.67
CA PHE A 114 15.82 11.48 6.82
C PHE A 114 17.15 11.65 6.05
N TYR A 115 17.08 12.18 4.82
CA TYR A 115 18.27 12.45 3.99
C TYR A 115 18.97 13.78 4.31
N GLY A 116 18.73 14.34 5.50
CA GLY A 116 19.55 15.38 6.13
C GLY A 116 19.18 16.82 5.79
N ALA A 117 17.99 17.08 5.25
CA ALA A 117 17.54 18.44 5.07
C ALA A 117 17.00 19.03 6.38
N ARG A 118 17.62 20.12 6.86
CA ARG A 118 17.28 20.80 8.13
C ARG A 118 16.54 22.13 7.94
N ARG A 119 16.02 22.39 6.73
CA ARG A 119 15.34 23.65 6.39
C ARG A 119 13.85 23.45 6.27
N SER A 120 13.11 24.51 6.59
CA SER A 120 11.66 24.56 6.48
C SER A 120 11.21 24.46 5.03
N VAL A 121 10.10 23.75 4.82
CA VAL A 121 9.42 23.62 3.54
C VAL A 121 8.07 24.30 3.67
N GLY A 122 7.79 25.27 2.80
CA GLY A 122 6.47 25.87 2.68
C GLY A 122 5.50 24.91 2.00
N TYR A 123 4.22 25.01 2.33
CA TYR A 123 3.17 24.16 1.78
C TYR A 123 2.03 25.00 1.24
N VAL A 124 1.65 24.76 -0.01
CA VAL A 124 0.44 25.29 -0.63
C VAL A 124 -0.52 24.12 -0.85
N PRO A 125 -1.69 24.12 -0.20
CA PRO A 125 -2.62 23.01 -0.25
C PRO A 125 -3.22 22.84 -1.64
N PHE A 126 -3.11 21.63 -2.18
CA PHE A 126 -3.80 21.21 -3.39
C PHE A 126 -4.85 20.16 -3.06
N ASN A 127 -6.10 20.50 -3.31
CA ASN A 127 -7.27 19.66 -3.06
C ASN A 127 -8.11 19.50 -4.34
N SER A 128 -9.14 18.66 -4.29
CA SER A 128 -10.00 18.38 -5.45
C SER A 128 -10.65 19.64 -6.03
N GLU A 129 -10.95 20.63 -5.19
CA GLU A 129 -11.51 21.92 -5.62
C GLU A 129 -10.50 22.74 -6.43
N THR A 130 -9.24 22.84 -5.98
CA THR A 130 -8.15 23.48 -6.75
C THR A 130 -7.83 22.75 -8.06
N LEU A 131 -8.00 21.42 -8.09
CA LEU A 131 -7.80 20.61 -9.30
C LEU A 131 -8.88 20.92 -10.36
N VAL A 132 -10.13 21.09 -9.94
CA VAL A 132 -11.25 21.38 -10.86
C VAL A 132 -11.26 22.84 -11.30
N THR A 133 -10.98 23.76 -10.39
CA THR A 133 -10.98 25.20 -10.68
C THR A 133 -9.71 25.65 -11.41
N GLY A 134 -8.64 24.85 -11.37
CA GLY A 134 -7.33 25.18 -11.94
C GLY A 134 -6.62 26.34 -11.23
N LYS A 135 -7.21 26.86 -10.14
CA LYS A 135 -6.65 27.94 -9.33
C LYS A 135 -5.98 27.32 -8.12
N LEU A 136 -4.66 27.40 -8.09
CA LEU A 136 -3.86 26.83 -7.01
C LEU A 136 -3.93 27.69 -5.73
N PHE A 137 -4.24 28.97 -5.88
CA PHE A 137 -4.48 29.94 -4.81
C PHE A 137 -5.27 31.12 -5.38
N GLU A 138 -6.19 31.71 -4.61
CA GLU A 138 -6.70 33.05 -4.90
C GLU A 138 -5.69 34.06 -4.33
N ASP A 139 -5.05 34.81 -5.22
CA ASP A 139 -4.17 35.97 -5.00
C ASP A 139 -3.08 35.88 -3.89
N ILE A 140 -1.82 35.84 -4.37
CA ILE A 140 -0.70 36.59 -3.76
C ILE A 140 -0.54 37.87 -4.57
#